data_AF-F5T9Z2-F1
#
_entry.id   AF-F5T9Z2-F1
#
_cell.length_a   1.000
_cell.length_b   1.000
_cell.length_c   1.000
_cell.angle_alpha   90.00
_cell.angle_beta   90.00
_cell.angle_gamma   90.00
#
_symmetry.space_group_name_H-M   'P 1'
#
loop_
_entity.id
_entity.type
_entity.pdbx_description
1 polymer ?
#
loop_
_entity_poly.entity_id
_entity_poly.type
_entity_poly.pdbx_seq_one_letter_code
_entity_poly.pdbx_strand_id
1 'polypeptide(L)'
;MEKNEKNASILFYAIKVIGGQNLSNNARDYCVTMMCFLAIIYPYIVPIMDKYVFERFKVSKKEIENFSNILYKDSVQESNFEGVSYSIYFALKYDFTLLINFDEVIHSTNCICKLCLLLYCKRKKLKEEMKQLKEEAMRLRDDSMDENWLFIYETLSKGNLKGEWKRLKEADVSFVKKEFLI
;
A
#
# COMPACT_ATOMS: atom_id res chain seq x y z
N MET A 1 32.82 5.95 12.98
CA MET A 1 32.11 5.16 11.96
C MET A 1 31.51 3.95 12.66
N GLU A 2 30.28 4.06 13.15
CA GLU A 2 29.48 2.87 13.48
C GLU A 2 28.50 2.67 12.32
N LYS A 3 29.00 2.01 11.28
CA LYS A 3 28.20 1.57 10.14
C LYS A 3 27.76 0.15 10.44
N ASN A 4 26.44 -0.05 10.49
CA ASN A 4 25.73 -1.33 10.43
C ASN A 4 25.25 -1.88 11.78
N GLU A 5 24.18 -1.27 12.30
CA GLU A 5 23.17 -2.02 13.03
C GLU A 5 22.44 -2.99 12.07
N LYS A 6 23.01 -4.21 12.01
CA LYS A 6 22.36 -5.52 11.87
C LYS A 6 21.36 -5.74 10.71
N ASN A 7 21.92 -6.31 9.64
CA ASN A 7 21.37 -7.31 8.71
C ASN A 7 20.20 -6.99 7.76
N ALA A 8 19.39 -5.95 7.94
CA ALA A 8 18.43 -5.51 6.91
C ALA A 8 19.06 -4.55 5.86
N SER A 9 20.32 -4.14 6.09
CA SER A 9 20.97 -3.01 5.43
C SER A 9 21.71 -3.34 4.13
N ILE A 10 22.15 -4.59 3.90
CA ILE A 10 23.03 -4.90 2.76
C ILE A 10 22.27 -4.87 1.43
N LEU A 11 21.11 -5.54 1.35
CA LEU A 11 20.28 -5.49 0.13
C LEU A 11 19.71 -4.09 -0.10
N PHE A 12 19.25 -3.41 0.96
CA PHE A 12 18.83 -2.00 0.87
C PHE A 12 19.95 -1.11 0.31
N TYR A 13 21.15 -1.23 0.88
CA TYR A 13 22.31 -0.46 0.44
C TYR A 13 22.69 -0.80 -0.99
N ALA A 14 22.71 -2.08 -1.36
CA ALA A 14 22.98 -2.53 -2.72
C ALA A 14 21.97 -1.94 -3.72
N ILE A 15 20.66 -2.05 -3.44
CA ILE A 15 19.60 -1.49 -4.29
C ILE A 15 19.79 0.03 -4.42
N LYS A 16 20.07 0.72 -3.32
CA LYS A 16 20.32 2.17 -3.32
C LYS A 16 21.54 2.55 -4.15
N VAL A 17 22.64 1.81 -4.03
CA VAL A 17 23.89 2.08 -4.77
C VAL A 17 23.70 1.80 -6.26
N ILE A 18 23.08 0.66 -6.62
CA ILE A 18 22.83 0.25 -8.01
C ILE A 18 21.87 1.23 -8.69
N GLY A 19 20.83 1.69 -7.98
CA GLY A 19 19.89 2.71 -8.47
C GLY A 19 20.53 4.08 -8.76
N GLY A 20 21.78 4.30 -8.33
CA GLY A 20 22.57 5.49 -8.64
C GLY A 20 23.57 5.32 -9.80
N GLN A 21 23.71 4.12 -10.38
CA GLN A 21 24.67 3.85 -11.45
C GLN A 21 24.06 4.04 -12.84
N ASN A 22 24.88 4.44 -13.80
CA ASN A 22 24.51 4.48 -15.22
C ASN A 22 24.61 3.07 -15.82
N LEU A 23 23.47 2.38 -15.89
CA LEU A 23 23.36 1.05 -16.49
C LEU A 23 22.97 1.13 -17.97
N SER A 24 23.43 0.17 -18.77
CA SER A 24 22.88 -0.05 -20.11
C SER A 24 21.42 -0.52 -20.01
N ASN A 25 20.64 -0.39 -21.09
CA ASN A 25 19.23 -0.79 -21.08
C ASN A 25 19.05 -2.26 -20.65
N ASN A 26 19.85 -3.19 -21.19
CA ASN A 26 19.77 -4.60 -20.84
C ASN A 26 20.12 -4.85 -19.36
N ALA A 27 21.14 -4.17 -18.84
CA ALA A 27 21.54 -4.30 -17.43
C ALA A 27 20.46 -3.73 -16.49
N ARG A 28 19.84 -2.62 -16.88
CA ARG A 28 18.71 -2.01 -16.17
C ARG A 28 17.53 -2.99 -16.08
N ASP A 29 17.11 -3.54 -17.22
CA ASP A 29 15.93 -4.41 -17.27
C ASP A 29 16.16 -5.71 -16.45
N TYR A 30 17.39 -6.25 -16.50
CA TYR A 30 17.81 -7.34 -15.63
C TYR A 30 17.78 -6.95 -14.14
N CYS A 31 18.35 -5.80 -13.78
CA CYS A 31 18.34 -5.31 -12.40
C CYS A 31 16.92 -5.12 -11.85
N VAL A 32 16.02 -4.51 -12.63
CA VAL A 32 14.61 -4.33 -12.23
C VAL A 32 13.94 -5.68 -12.00
N THR A 33 14.11 -6.63 -12.92
CA THR A 33 13.55 -7.99 -12.80
C THR A 33 14.05 -8.68 -11.53
N MET A 34 15.37 -8.60 -11.27
CA MET A 34 15.98 -9.17 -10.07
C MET A 34 15.48 -8.51 -8.79
N MET A 35 15.34 -7.18 -8.78
CA MET A 35 14.82 -6.45 -7.62
C MET A 35 13.36 -6.79 -7.33
N CYS A 36 12.52 -6.91 -8.37
CA CYS A 36 11.14 -7.37 -8.23
C CYS A 36 11.10 -8.79 -7.64
N PHE A 37 11.92 -9.72 -8.16
CA PHE A 37 12.01 -11.07 -7.62
C PHE A 37 12.44 -11.10 -6.15
N LEU A 38 13.47 -10.31 -5.79
CA LEU A 38 13.91 -10.18 -4.41
C LEU A 38 12.83 -9.59 -3.51
N ALA A 39 12.03 -8.64 -4.00
CA ALA A 39 10.95 -8.03 -3.22
C ALA A 39 9.79 -8.99 -2.92
N ILE A 40 9.55 -9.98 -3.78
CA ILE A 40 8.60 -11.06 -3.49
C ILE A 40 9.15 -11.94 -2.35
N ILE A 41 10.43 -12.35 -2.43
CA ILE A 41 11.05 -13.23 -1.41
C ILE A 41 11.26 -12.51 -0.07
N TYR A 42 11.57 -11.22 -0.12
CA TYR A 42 11.93 -10.41 1.04
C TYR A 42 10.99 -9.20 1.15
N PRO A 43 9.84 -9.34 1.84
CA PRO A 43 8.82 -8.29 1.89
C PRO A 43 9.31 -6.90 2.34
N TYR A 44 10.33 -6.84 3.20
CA TYR A 44 10.94 -5.58 3.64
C TYR A 44 11.59 -4.75 2.52
N ILE A 45 11.77 -5.33 1.33
CA ILE A 45 12.25 -4.61 0.13
C ILE A 45 11.10 -3.88 -0.57
N VAL A 46 9.86 -4.34 -0.45
CA VAL A 46 8.70 -3.73 -1.11
C VAL A 46 8.56 -2.22 -0.83
N PRO A 47 8.69 -1.73 0.42
CA PRO A 47 8.63 -0.30 0.73
C PRO A 47 9.59 0.60 -0.04
N ILE A 48 10.72 0.05 -0.49
CA ILE A 48 11.81 0.82 -1.09
C ILE A 48 11.79 0.74 -2.63
N MET A 49 11.00 -0.17 -3.19
CA MET A 49 10.89 -0.41 -4.63
C MET A 49 10.52 0.86 -5.39
N ASP A 50 9.54 1.58 -4.88
CA ASP A 50 9.02 2.79 -5.51
C ASP A 50 10.10 3.84 -5.75
N LYS A 51 10.81 4.23 -4.69
CA LYS A 51 11.82 5.30 -4.72
C LYS A 51 13.13 4.89 -5.38
N TYR A 52 13.59 3.67 -5.16
CA TYR A 52 14.95 3.26 -5.56
C TYR A 52 14.97 2.38 -6.81
N VAL A 53 13.83 1.84 -7.23
CA VAL A 53 13.72 0.98 -8.41
C VAL A 53 12.82 1.60 -9.46
N PHE A 54 11.53 1.80 -9.15
CA PHE A 54 10.54 2.24 -10.14
C PHE A 54 10.83 3.65 -10.69
N GLU A 55 10.98 4.62 -9.80
CA GLU A 55 11.29 6.00 -10.19
C GLU A 55 12.68 6.13 -10.83
N ARG A 56 13.67 5.39 -10.32
CA ARG A 56 15.07 5.49 -10.76
C ARG A 56 15.31 4.88 -12.13
N PHE A 57 14.79 3.68 -12.36
CA PHE A 57 14.93 2.98 -13.62
C PHE A 57 13.84 3.33 -14.62
N LYS A 58 12.88 4.20 -14.24
CA LYS A 58 11.73 4.61 -15.06
C LYS A 58 10.96 3.39 -15.56
N VAL A 59 10.68 2.48 -14.63
CA VAL A 59 9.98 1.22 -14.91
C VAL A 59 8.61 1.54 -15.47
N SER A 60 8.18 0.81 -16.50
CA SER A 60 6.91 1.09 -17.14
C SER A 60 5.74 0.73 -16.22
N LYS A 61 4.62 1.45 -16.36
CA LYS A 61 3.38 1.15 -15.63
C LYS A 61 2.97 -0.32 -15.74
N LYS A 62 3.13 -0.91 -16.93
CA LYS A 62 2.78 -2.32 -17.20
C LYS A 62 3.62 -3.30 -16.40
N GLU A 63 4.92 -3.02 -16.24
CA GLU A 63 5.80 -3.85 -15.43
C GLU A 63 5.47 -3.75 -13.94
N ILE A 64 5.17 -2.53 -13.46
CA ILE A 64 4.75 -2.30 -12.07
C ILE A 64 3.40 -2.99 -11.79
N GLU A 65 2.47 -2.94 -12.74
CA GLU A 65 1.19 -3.65 -12.67
C GLU A 65 1.39 -5.16 -12.59
N ASN A 66 2.22 -5.74 -13.46
CA ASN A 66 2.54 -7.17 -13.43
C ASN A 66 3.15 -7.58 -12.08
N PHE A 67 4.14 -6.82 -11.60
CA PHE A 67 4.75 -7.05 -10.30
C PHE A 67 3.72 -6.96 -9.17
N SER A 68 2.86 -5.95 -9.17
CA SER A 68 1.88 -5.73 -8.11
C SER A 68 0.81 -6.82 -8.08
N ASN A 69 0.41 -7.37 -9.23
CA ASN A 69 -0.49 -8.53 -9.27
C ASN A 69 0.17 -9.80 -8.70
N ILE A 70 1.46 -10.02 -9.00
CA ILE A 70 2.23 -11.14 -8.43
C ILE A 70 2.37 -10.96 -6.92
N LEU A 71 2.80 -9.78 -6.47
CA LEU A 71 2.95 -9.43 -5.06
C LEU A 71 1.64 -9.60 -4.31
N TYR A 72 0.53 -9.10 -4.84
CA TYR A 72 -0.79 -9.22 -4.20
C TYR A 72 -1.16 -10.68 -3.98
N LYS A 73 -1.06 -11.51 -5.02
CA LYS A 73 -1.43 -12.92 -4.97
C LYS A 73 -0.59 -13.68 -3.93
N ASP A 74 0.73 -13.49 -3.98
CA ASP A 74 1.67 -14.12 -3.05
C ASP A 74 1.43 -13.65 -1.60
N SER A 75 1.25 -12.34 -1.42
CA SER A 75 1.03 -11.73 -0.11
C SER A 75 -0.29 -12.18 0.54
N VAL A 76 -1.34 -12.38 -0.26
CA VAL A 76 -2.60 -12.95 0.21
C VAL A 76 -2.39 -14.39 0.70
N GLN A 77 -1.69 -15.23 -0.08
CA GLN A 77 -1.45 -16.63 0.28
C GLN A 77 -0.67 -16.78 1.58
N GLU A 78 0.31 -15.91 1.82
CA GLU A 78 1.14 -15.92 3.02
C GLU A 78 0.56 -15.10 4.18
N SER A 79 -0.66 -14.54 4.05
CA SER A 79 -1.24 -13.59 5.01
C SER A 79 -0.35 -12.37 5.32
N ASN A 80 0.50 -11.99 4.37
CA ASN A 80 1.38 -10.82 4.44
C ASN A 80 0.61 -9.55 4.05
N PHE A 81 -0.09 -8.99 5.03
CA PHE A 81 -0.90 -7.78 4.83
C PHE A 81 -0.08 -6.52 4.46
N GLU A 82 1.22 -6.47 4.75
CA GLU A 82 2.09 -5.39 4.28
C GLU A 82 2.23 -5.43 2.75
N GLY A 83 2.52 -6.60 2.18
CA GLY A 83 2.60 -6.78 0.73
C GLY A 83 1.27 -6.53 0.02
N VAL A 84 0.14 -6.91 0.64
CA VAL A 84 -1.20 -6.55 0.16
C VAL A 84 -1.38 -5.03 0.11
N SER A 85 -1.06 -4.33 1.20
CA SER A 85 -1.16 -2.87 1.29
C SER A 85 -0.33 -2.17 0.22
N TYR A 86 0.92 -2.60 0.02
CA TYR A 86 1.79 -2.02 -1.00
C TYR A 86 1.32 -2.30 -2.42
N SER A 87 0.77 -3.49 -2.69
CA SER A 87 0.21 -3.81 -4.01
C SER A 87 -0.93 -2.85 -4.38
N ILE A 88 -1.83 -2.58 -3.42
CA ILE A 88 -2.94 -1.63 -3.61
C ILE A 88 -2.40 -0.20 -3.71
N TYR A 89 -1.39 0.16 -2.90
CA TYR A 89 -0.73 1.46 -2.97
C TYR A 89 -0.08 1.73 -4.34
N PHE A 90 0.63 0.76 -4.92
CA PHE A 90 1.18 0.91 -6.26
C PHE A 90 0.09 1.09 -7.31
N ALA A 91 -1.03 0.37 -7.19
CA ALA A 91 -2.18 0.54 -8.06
C ALA A 91 -2.77 1.96 -7.96
N LEU A 92 -2.83 2.52 -6.75
CA LEU A 92 -3.25 3.90 -6.50
C LEU A 92 -2.28 4.93 -7.08
N LYS A 93 -0.97 4.76 -6.85
CA LYS A 93 0.07 5.72 -7.27
C LYS A 93 0.24 5.76 -8.78
N TYR A 94 0.28 4.60 -9.44
CA TYR A 94 0.53 4.47 -10.88
C TYR A 94 -0.76 4.29 -11.70
N ASP A 95 -1.91 4.33 -11.05
CA ASP A 95 -3.26 4.33 -11.63
C ASP A 95 -3.55 3.14 -12.57
N PHE A 96 -3.25 1.92 -12.14
CA PHE A 96 -3.67 0.69 -12.83
C PHE A 96 -4.80 -0.02 -12.09
N THR A 97 -5.29 -1.13 -12.65
CA THR A 97 -6.31 -1.97 -12.02
C THR A 97 -5.63 -3.21 -11.44
N LEU A 98 -5.91 -3.52 -10.18
CA LEU A 98 -5.41 -4.70 -9.49
C LEU A 98 -6.54 -5.74 -9.38
N LEU A 99 -6.22 -7.02 -9.55
CA LEU A 99 -7.17 -8.12 -9.35
C LEU A 99 -7.29 -8.42 -7.85
N ILE A 100 -8.20 -7.71 -7.18
CA ILE A 100 -8.39 -7.76 -5.73
C ILE A 100 -9.52 -8.73 -5.36
N ASN A 101 -9.29 -9.53 -4.32
CA ASN A 101 -10.35 -10.26 -3.61
C ASN A 101 -10.89 -9.35 -2.49
N PHE A 102 -11.99 -8.65 -2.76
CA PHE A 102 -12.51 -7.62 -1.86
C PHE A 102 -12.93 -8.18 -0.51
N ASP A 103 -13.62 -9.31 -0.48
CA ASP A 103 -14.13 -9.92 0.76
C ASP A 103 -13.00 -10.23 1.74
N GLU A 104 -11.91 -10.81 1.23
CA GLU A 104 -10.75 -11.17 2.03
C GLU A 104 -10.07 -9.96 2.68
N VAL A 105 -9.94 -8.86 1.93
CA VAL A 105 -9.32 -7.63 2.44
C VAL A 105 -10.27 -6.89 3.39
N ILE A 106 -11.57 -6.86 3.10
CA ILE A 106 -12.60 -6.24 3.95
C ILE A 106 -12.65 -6.94 5.31
N HIS A 107 -12.58 -8.27 5.34
CA HIS A 107 -12.65 -9.05 6.58
C HIS A 107 -11.29 -9.27 7.25
N SER A 108 -10.19 -8.80 6.64
CA SER A 108 -8.86 -8.84 7.26
C SER A 108 -8.82 -8.06 8.57
N THR A 109 -7.92 -8.41 9.49
CA THR A 109 -7.74 -7.64 10.74
C THR A 109 -6.89 -6.38 10.55
N ASN A 110 -6.29 -6.18 9.37
CA ASN A 110 -5.32 -5.12 9.13
C ASN A 110 -6.00 -3.81 8.69
N CYS A 111 -5.91 -2.77 9.53
CA CYS A 111 -6.53 -1.48 9.27
C CYS A 111 -5.92 -0.72 8.08
N ILE A 112 -4.62 -0.90 7.80
CA ILE A 112 -3.94 -0.28 6.66
C ILE A 112 -4.43 -0.89 5.35
N CYS A 113 -4.57 -2.22 5.28
CA CYS A 113 -5.16 -2.89 4.13
C CYS A 113 -6.55 -2.35 3.80
N LYS A 114 -7.43 -2.26 4.81
CA LYS A 114 -8.79 -1.72 4.64
C LYS A 114 -8.78 -0.26 4.17
N LEU A 115 -7.88 0.57 4.71
CA LEU A 115 -7.72 1.95 4.26
C LEU A 115 -7.24 2.03 2.81
N CYS A 116 -6.20 1.27 2.44
CA CYS A 116 -5.72 1.22 1.07
C CYS A 116 -6.83 0.77 0.12
N LEU A 117 -7.62 -0.23 0.50
CA LEU A 117 -8.76 -0.69 -0.28
C LEU A 117 -9.84 0.40 -0.43
N LEU A 118 -10.19 1.09 0.65
CA LEU A 118 -11.14 2.22 0.60
C LEU A 118 -10.71 3.29 -0.41
N LEU A 119 -9.44 3.69 -0.35
CA LEU A 119 -8.89 4.70 -1.27
C LEU A 119 -8.92 4.19 -2.71
N TYR A 120 -8.62 2.91 -2.93
CA TYR A 120 -8.71 2.28 -4.25
C TYR A 120 -10.14 2.27 -4.78
N CYS A 121 -11.11 1.87 -3.95
CA CYS A 121 -12.53 1.86 -4.32
C CYS A 121 -13.06 3.27 -4.62
N LYS A 122 -12.64 4.30 -3.86
CA LYS A 122 -12.99 5.70 -4.15
C LYS A 122 -12.48 6.13 -5.53
N ARG A 123 -11.19 5.89 -5.83
CA ARG A 123 -10.57 6.25 -7.11
C ARG A 123 -11.21 5.54 -8.30
N LYS A 124 -11.56 4.25 -8.14
CA LYS A 124 -12.20 3.44 -9.18
C LYS A 124 -13.73 3.55 -9.20
N LYS A 125 -14.34 4.34 -8.29
CA LYS A 125 -15.78 4.57 -8.16
C LYS A 125 -16.59 3.28 -7.92
N LEU A 126 -16.03 2.35 -7.14
CA LEU A 126 -16.60 1.04 -6.80
C LEU A 126 -17.58 1.17 -5.63
N LYS A 127 -18.87 1.41 -5.95
CA LYS A 127 -19.89 1.82 -4.97
C LYS A 127 -20.30 0.73 -3.99
N GLU A 128 -20.35 -0.52 -4.43
CA GLU A 128 -20.82 -1.63 -3.59
C GLU A 128 -19.77 -1.95 -2.52
N GLU A 129 -18.52 -2.03 -2.94
CA GLU A 129 -17.35 -2.28 -2.10
C GLU A 129 -17.14 -1.14 -1.10
N MET A 130 -17.36 0.12 -1.51
CA MET A 130 -17.36 1.26 -0.58
C MET A 130 -18.47 1.16 0.47
N LYS A 131 -19.63 0.61 0.12
CA LYS A 131 -20.74 0.42 1.06
C LYS A 131 -20.39 -0.67 2.08
N GLN A 132 -19.85 -1.80 1.62
CA GLN A 132 -19.38 -2.88 2.49
C GLN A 132 -18.29 -2.40 3.46
N LEU A 133 -17.30 -1.65 2.97
CA LEU A 133 -16.26 -1.05 3.83
C LEU A 133 -16.84 -0.09 4.86
N LYS A 134 -17.88 0.68 4.50
CA LYS A 134 -18.56 1.59 5.43
C LYS A 134 -19.33 0.83 6.51
N GLU A 135 -19.99 -0.27 6.15
CA GLU A 135 -20.66 -1.16 7.10
C GLU A 135 -19.66 -1.79 8.07
N GLU A 136 -18.53 -2.27 7.57
CA GLU A 136 -17.44 -2.80 8.39
C GLU A 136 -16.84 -1.71 9.31
N ALA A 137 -16.64 -0.49 8.82
CA ALA A 137 -16.18 0.63 9.65
C ALA A 137 -17.17 1.00 10.76
N MET A 138 -18.49 0.88 10.51
CA MET A 138 -19.50 1.11 11.56
C MET A 138 -19.45 0.03 12.63
N ARG A 139 -19.27 -1.24 12.24
CA ARG A 139 -19.10 -2.36 13.17
C ARG A 139 -17.85 -2.18 14.04
N LEU A 140 -16.70 -1.93 13.42
CA LEU A 140 -15.42 -1.76 14.11
C LEU A 140 -15.38 -0.51 15.00
N ARG A 141 -16.18 0.53 14.71
CA ARG A 141 -16.27 1.71 15.58
C ARG A 141 -16.73 1.35 16.99
N ASP A 142 -17.68 0.42 17.10
CA ASP A 142 -18.26 0.06 18.39
C ASP A 142 -17.44 -1.08 19.06
N ASP A 143 -16.81 -1.95 18.27
CA ASP A 143 -16.04 -3.11 18.76
C ASP A 143 -14.55 -2.84 19.02
N SER A 144 -13.86 -2.10 18.13
CA SER A 144 -12.38 -2.02 18.10
C SER A 144 -11.87 -0.72 17.45
N MET A 145 -12.40 0.42 17.89
CA MET A 145 -12.05 1.74 17.38
C MET A 145 -10.55 2.02 17.45
N ASP A 146 -9.90 1.73 18.58
CA ASP A 146 -8.49 2.11 18.79
C ASP A 146 -7.52 1.39 17.85
N GLU A 147 -7.81 0.15 17.47
CA GLU A 147 -6.98 -0.62 16.53
C GLU A 147 -7.22 -0.21 15.07
N ASN A 148 -8.44 0.22 14.77
CA ASN A 148 -8.89 0.51 13.40
C ASN A 148 -9.12 2.01 13.16
N TRP A 149 -8.65 2.86 14.07
CA TRP A 149 -9.02 4.27 14.15
C TRP A 149 -8.82 5.00 12.82
N LEU A 150 -7.71 4.73 12.14
CA LEU A 150 -7.34 5.39 10.89
C LEU A 150 -8.31 5.04 9.76
N PHE A 151 -8.64 3.75 9.62
CA PHE A 151 -9.60 3.28 8.64
C PHE A 151 -11.01 3.81 8.95
N ILE A 152 -11.44 3.72 10.21
CA ILE A 152 -12.77 4.18 10.63
C ILE A 152 -12.91 5.68 10.42
N TYR A 153 -11.91 6.46 10.84
CA TYR A 153 -11.89 7.92 10.72
C TYR A 153 -11.96 8.37 9.26
N GLU A 154 -11.26 7.71 8.34
CA GLU A 154 -11.25 8.07 6.92
C GLU A 154 -12.46 7.55 6.13
N THR A 155 -13.19 6.59 6.68
CA THR A 155 -14.40 6.02 6.09
C THR A 155 -15.67 6.74 6.54
N LEU A 156 -15.80 7.00 7.85
CA LEU A 156 -17.03 7.51 8.44
C LEU A 156 -17.15 9.03 8.33
N SER A 157 -18.39 9.49 8.16
CA SER A 157 -18.72 10.91 8.23
C SER A 157 -18.77 11.40 9.69
N LYS A 158 -18.64 12.71 9.89
CA LYS A 158 -18.68 13.37 11.21
C LYS A 158 -19.87 12.99 12.10
N GLY A 159 -21.03 12.66 11.50
CA GLY A 159 -22.23 12.26 12.25
C GLY A 159 -22.09 10.89 12.92
N ASN A 160 -21.16 10.06 12.44
CA ASN A 160 -20.92 8.71 12.95
C ASN A 160 -19.71 8.63 13.89
N LEU A 161 -19.02 9.75 14.15
CA LEU A 161 -17.88 9.84 15.05
C LEU A 161 -18.29 10.55 16.35
N LYS A 162 -17.57 10.27 17.45
CA LYS A 162 -17.82 10.83 18.78
C LYS A 162 -16.55 11.48 19.35
N GLY A 163 -16.72 12.38 20.31
CA GLY A 163 -15.62 13.00 21.05
C GLY A 163 -14.61 13.73 20.16
N GLU A 164 -13.32 13.53 20.42
CA GLU A 164 -12.23 14.19 19.70
C GLU A 164 -12.19 13.83 18.21
N TRP A 165 -12.55 12.60 17.83
CA TRP A 165 -12.60 12.19 16.43
C TRP A 165 -13.58 13.04 15.61
N LYS A 166 -14.72 13.39 16.20
CA LYS A 166 -15.69 14.28 15.56
C LYS A 166 -15.13 15.70 15.39
N ARG A 167 -14.48 16.22 16.42
CA ARG A 167 -13.86 17.56 16.40
C ARG A 167 -12.77 17.67 15.34
N LEU A 168 -11.90 16.66 15.24
CA LEU A 168 -10.87 16.60 14.20
C LEU A 168 -11.48 16.59 12.79
N LYS A 169 -12.56 15.83 12.58
CA LYS A 169 -13.24 15.79 11.28
C LYS A 169 -13.95 17.10 10.94
N GLU A 170 -14.47 17.81 11.94
CA GLU A 170 -15.05 19.15 11.78
C GLU A 170 -13.99 20.21 11.44
N ALA A 171 -12.76 20.03 11.91
CA ALA A 171 -11.60 20.86 11.56
C ALA A 171 -10.94 20.47 10.22
N ASP A 172 -11.59 19.62 9.41
CA ASP A 172 -11.11 19.16 8.09
C ASP A 172 -9.74 18.46 8.14
N VAL A 173 -9.43 17.77 9.24
CA VAL A 173 -8.19 17.00 9.37
C VAL A 173 -8.33 15.67 8.63
N SER A 174 -7.34 15.35 7.78
CA SER A 174 -7.17 14.02 7.20
C SER A 174 -5.73 13.54 7.42
N PHE A 175 -5.61 12.23 7.63
CA PHE A 175 -4.34 11.51 7.79
C PHE A 175 -3.86 10.88 6.48
N VAL A 176 -4.61 11.09 5.40
CA VAL A 176 -4.24 10.66 4.04
C VAL A 176 -3.82 11.88 3.24
N LYS A 177 -2.74 11.75 2.46
CA LYS A 177 -2.30 12.83 1.56
C LYS A 177 -3.39 13.16 0.55
N LYS A 178 -3.57 14.46 0.27
CA LYS A 178 -4.60 14.97 -0.65
C LYS A 178 -4.60 14.30 -2.02
N GLU A 179 -3.43 13.92 -2.54
CA GLU A 179 -3.27 13.22 -3.82
C GLU A 179 -3.99 11.86 -3.89
N PHE A 180 -4.36 11.26 -2.75
CA PHE A 180 -5.10 9.99 -2.67
C PHE A 180 -6.58 10.16 -2.28
N LEU A 181 -7.07 11.39 -2.04
CA LEU A 181 -8.44 11.66 -1.60
C LEU A 181 -9.44 11.96 -2.76
N ILE A 182 -9.00 11.78 -4.00
CA ILE A 182 -9.66 12.24 -5.25
C ILE A 182 -10.67 11.22 -5.79
#